data_AF-A0A1G7DHW2-F1
#
_entry.id   AF-A0A1G7DHW2-F1
#
_cell.length_a   1.000
_cell.length_b   1.000
_cell.length_c   1.000
_cell.angle_alpha   90.00
_cell.angle_beta   90.00
_cell.angle_gamma   90.00
#
_symmetry.space_group_name_H-M   'P 1'
#
loop_
_entity.id
_entity.type
_entity.pdbx_description
1 polymer ?
#
loop_
_entity_poly.entity_id
_entity_poly.type
_entity_poly.pdbx_seq_one_letter_code
_entity_poly.pdbx_strand_id
1 'polypeptide(L)' 'MTTATSEELRFAERTNTSVLVGLFCALVGLSVPAIAFGLLGLFEADRRPHETGSWIGWTAVMLGVVELAATIAIAVSMLT' A
#
# COMPACT_ATOMS: atom_id res chain seq x y z
N MET A 1 -12.54 31.08 -16.19
CA MET A 1 -12.07 29.81 -16.80
C MET A 1 -10.90 29.34 -15.94
N THR A 2 -11.20 28.78 -14.76
CA THR A 2 -10.22 28.55 -13.67
C THR A 2 -10.64 27.43 -12.70
N THR A 3 -11.64 26.62 -13.05
CA THR A 3 -12.18 25.55 -12.20
C THR A 3 -11.58 24.17 -12.48
N ALA A 4 -10.91 24.00 -13.63
CA ALA A 4 -10.35 22.71 -14.03
C ALA A 4 -9.18 22.24 -13.14
N THR A 5 -8.44 23.16 -12.51
CA THR A 5 -7.24 22.83 -11.73
C THR A 5 -7.56 22.28 -10.34
N SER A 6 -8.65 22.70 -9.71
CA SER A 6 -9.06 22.21 -8.38
C SER A 6 -9.66 20.81 -8.40
N GLU A 7 -10.32 20.42 -9.50
CA GLU A 7 -10.86 19.07 -9.65
C GLU A 7 -9.76 18.06 -9.99
N GLU A 8 -8.79 18.42 -10.84
CA GLU A 8 -7.63 17.56 -11.11
C GLU A 8 -6.76 17.34 -9.86
N LEU A 9 -6.57 18.37 -9.02
CA LEU A 9 -5.93 18.21 -7.71
C LEU A 9 -6.74 17.31 -6.78
N ARG A 10 -8.06 17.47 -6.67
CA ARG A 10 -8.92 16.58 -5.86
C ARG A 10 -8.92 15.13 -6.35
N PHE A 11 -8.71 14.91 -7.65
CA PHE A 11 -8.65 13.57 -8.25
C PHE A 11 -7.26 12.93 -8.08
N ALA A 12 -6.19 13.71 -8.21
CA ALA A 12 -4.83 13.28 -7.86
C ALA A 12 -4.64 13.07 -6.34
N GLU A 13 -5.40 13.80 -5.53
CA GLU A 13 -5.43 13.73 -4.05
C GLU A 13 -6.40 12.67 -3.52
N ARG A 14 -6.94 11.78 -4.37
CA ARG A 14 -7.49 10.50 -3.93
C ARG A 14 -6.39 9.44 -3.89
N THR A 15 -5.33 9.73 -3.13
CA THR A 15 -4.45 8.65 -2.68
C THR A 15 -5.29 7.78 -1.74
N ASN A 16 -5.56 6.53 -2.16
CA ASN A 16 -6.46 5.65 -1.44
C ASN A 16 -5.97 5.47 0.00
N THR A 17 -6.76 5.91 0.98
CA THR A 17 -6.44 5.83 2.41
C THR A 17 -6.08 4.41 2.83
N SER A 18 -6.62 3.37 2.17
CA SER A 18 -6.24 1.98 2.42
C SER A 18 -4.76 1.72 2.13
N VAL A 19 -4.22 2.28 1.04
CA VAL A 19 -2.80 2.15 0.68
C VAL A 19 -1.90 2.82 1.72
N LEU A 20 -2.30 4.01 2.18
CA LEU A 20 -1.57 4.78 3.20
C LEU A 20 -1.54 4.03 4.55
N VAL A 21 -2.66 3.42 4.93
CA VAL A 21 -2.76 2.55 6.11
C VAL A 21 -1.92 1.28 5.95
N GLY A 22 -1.93 0.67 4.76
CA GLY A 22 -1.10 -0.49 4.45
C GLY A 22 0.40 -0.19 4.54
N LEU A 23 0.83 0.94 3.99
CA LEU A 23 2.22 1.40 4.09
C LEU A 23 2.62 1.69 5.55
N PHE A 24 1.73 2.32 6.33
CA PHE A 24 1.96 2.56 7.75
C PHE A 24 2.11 1.24 8.52
N CYS A 25 1.26 0.25 8.27
CA CYS A 25 1.40 -1.08 8.88
C CYS A 25 2.75 -1.73 8.53
N ALA A 26 3.20 -1.60 7.29
CA ALA A 26 4.50 -2.12 6.85
C ALA A 26 5.68 -1.41 7.53
N LEU A 27 5.54 -0.13 7.87
CA LEU A 27 6.58 0.60 8.62
C LEU A 27 6.62 0.24 10.10
N VAL A 28 5.54 -0.32 10.65
CA VAL A 28 5.40 -0.64 12.08
C VAL A 28 5.64 -2.14 12.37
N GLY A 29 5.98 -2.96 11.37
CA GLY A 29 6.20 -4.40 11.57
C GLY A 29 4.94 -5.27 11.47
N LEU A 30 3.83 -4.68 11.06
CA LEU A 30 2.53 -5.33 10.97
C LEU A 30 2.33 -5.86 9.54
N SER A 31 3.09 -6.91 9.21
CA SER A 31 3.18 -7.49 7.87
C SER A 31 1.85 -8.03 7.32
N VAL A 32 1.01 -8.68 8.15
CA VAL A 32 -0.30 -9.19 7.72
C VAL A 32 -1.27 -8.07 7.30
N PRO A 33 -1.56 -7.06 8.13
CA PRO A 33 -2.43 -5.96 7.71
C PRO A 33 -1.78 -5.09 6.62
N ALA A 34 -0.44 -4.96 6.57
CA ALA A 34 0.24 -4.29 5.46
C ALA A 34 -0.11 -4.91 4.11
N ILE A 35 -0.04 -6.25 4.01
CA ILE A 35 -0.39 -6.99 2.79
C ILE A 35 -1.89 -6.84 2.48
N ALA A 36 -2.77 -6.99 3.48
CA ALA A 36 -4.22 -6.90 3.28
C ALA A 36 -4.66 -5.52 2.77
N PHE A 37 -4.18 -4.45 3.41
CA PHE A 37 -4.51 -3.08 3.03
C PHE A 37 -3.84 -2.64 1.73
N GLY A 38 -2.61 -3.09 1.46
CA GLY A 38 -1.94 -2.87 0.18
C GLY A 38 -2.67 -3.53 -0.99
N LEU A 39 -3.16 -4.77 -0.82
CA LEU A 39 -3.97 -5.47 -1.81
C LEU A 39 -5.33 -4.80 -2.04
N LEU A 40 -6.03 -4.38 -0.97
CA LEU A 40 -7.28 -3.62 -1.10
C LEU A 40 -7.07 -2.33 -1.90
N GLY A 41 -5.98 -1.62 -1.61
CA GLY A 41 -5.57 -0.43 -2.35
C GLY A 41 -5.30 -0.68 -3.85
N LEU A 42 -4.69 -1.82 -4.17
CA LEU A 42 -4.45 -2.27 -5.55
C LEU A 42 -5.76 -2.61 -6.27
N PHE A 43 -6.68 -3.33 -5.64
CA PHE A 43 -7.99 -3.65 -6.22
C PHE A 43 -8.84 -2.40 -6.47
N GLU A 44 -8.73 -1.39 -5.61
CA GLU A 44 -9.40 -0.11 -5.82
C GLU A 44 -8.81 0.67 -7.00
N ALA A 45 -7.48 0.65 -7.14
CA ALA A 45 -6.78 1.28 -8.26
C ALA A 45 -7.10 0.61 -9.60
N ASP A 46 -7.29 -0.72 -9.61
CA ASP A 46 -7.68 -1.47 -10.81
C ASP A 46 -9.10 -1.11 -11.29
N ARG A 47 -10.00 -0.73 -10.36
CA ARG A 47 -11.35 -0.23 -10.69
C ARG A 47 -11.38 1.20 -11.24
N ARG A 48 -10.29 1.97 -11.11
CA ARG A 48 -10.18 3.36 -11.60
C ARG A 48 -8.81 3.60 -12.26
N PRO A 49 -8.65 3.22 -13.55
CA PRO A 49 -7.35 3.21 -14.24
C PRO A 49 -6.68 4.58 -14.45
N HIS A 50 -7.26 5.68 -13.95
CA HIS A 50 -6.71 7.03 -14.05
C HIS A 50 -6.17 7.60 -12.72
N GLU A 51 -6.20 6.84 -11.60
CA GLU A 51 -5.64 7.30 -10.32
C GLU A 51 -4.21 6.79 -10.12
N THR A 52 -3.26 7.72 -9.94
CA THR A 52 -1.81 7.53 -9.76
C THR A 52 -1.42 6.71 -8.51
N GLY A 53 -2.38 6.22 -7.71
CA GLY A 53 -2.14 5.49 -6.45
C GLY A 53 -1.70 4.02 -6.58
N SER A 54 -1.73 3.44 -7.78
CA SER A 54 -1.43 2.01 -8.02
C SER A 54 -0.02 1.59 -7.57
N TRP A 55 0.99 2.44 -7.80
CA TRP A 55 2.38 2.13 -7.43
C TRP A 55 2.64 2.12 -5.92
N ILE A 56 1.86 2.89 -5.15
CA ILE A 56 1.99 2.95 -3.69
C ILE A 56 1.38 1.67 -3.06
N GLY A 57 0.32 1.13 -3.67
CA GLY A 57 -0.24 -0.17 -3.26
C GLY A 57 0.77 -1.31 -3.41
N TRP A 58 1.47 -1.36 -4.55
CA TRP A 58 2.53 -2.35 -4.80
C TRP A 58 3.68 -2.27 -3.79
N THR A 59 4.12 -1.06 -3.44
CA THR A 59 5.21 -0.87 -2.47
C THR A 59 4.80 -1.31 -1.07
N ALA A 60 3.58 -1.02 -0.62
CA ALA A 60 3.06 -1.51 0.66
C ALA A 60 3.02 -3.04 0.73
N VAL A 61 2.54 -3.71 -0.33
CA VAL A 61 2.50 -5.18 -0.39
C VAL A 61 3.91 -5.78 -0.38
N MET A 62 4.82 -5.27 -1.21
CA MET A 62 6.20 -5.78 -1.27
C MET A 62 6.92 -5.66 0.07
N LEU A 63 6.75 -4.51 0.74
CA LEU A 63 7.39 -4.27 2.04
C LEU A 63 6.84 -5.21 3.12
N GLY A 64 5.51 -5.42 3.15
CA GLY A 64 4.89 -6.39 4.04
C GLY A 64 5.32 -7.85 3.78
N VAL A 65 5.51 -8.24 2.52
CA VAL A 65 6.02 -9.57 2.15
C VAL A 65 7.47 -9.75 2.59
N VAL A 66 8.32 -8.74 2.39
CA VAL A 66 9.73 -8.78 2.80
C VAL A 66 9.85 -8.88 4.32
N GLU A 67 9.06 -8.10 5.08
CA GLU A 67 9.03 -8.20 6.54
C GLU A 67 8.59 -9.59 7.02
N LEU A 68 7.56 -10.16 6.39
CA LEU A 68 7.08 -11.49 6.74
C LEU A 68 8.16 -12.55 6.49
N ALA A 69 8.81 -12.49 5.32
CA ALA A 69 9.88 -13.41 4.96
C ALA A 69 11.09 -13.29 5.91
N ALA A 70 11.49 -12.08 6.26
CA ALA A 70 12.57 -11.83 7.22
C ALA A 70 12.23 -12.36 8.62
N THR A 71 10.99 -12.14 9.08
CA THR A 71 10.51 -12.62 10.38
C THR A 71 10.53 -14.15 10.43
N ILE A 72 10.06 -14.82 9.37
CA ILE A 72 10.10 -16.28 9.25
C ILE A 72 11.54 -16.78 9.24
N ALA A 73 12.42 -16.15 8.47
CA ALA A 73 13.83 -16.54 8.40
C ALA A 73 14.52 -16.46 9.76
N ILE A 74 14.33 -15.36 10.50
CA ILE A 74 14.86 -15.19 11.86
C ILE A 74 14.30 -16.25 12.80
N ALA A 75 12.99 -16.49 12.78
CA ALA A 75 12.35 -17.48 13.64
C ALA A 75 12.89 -18.90 13.37
N VAL A 76 13.07 -19.28 12.10
CA VAL A 76 13.68 -20.55 11.72
C VAL A 76 15.12 -20.63 12.20
N SER A 77 15.93 -19.58 11.98
CA SER A 77 17.32 -19.53 12.45
C SER A 77 17.45 -19.64 13.98
N MET A 78 16.48 -19.14 14.74
CA MET A 78 16.47 -19.27 16.21
C MET A 78 16.03 -20.66 16.68
N LEU A 79 15.32 -21.42 15.84
CA LEU A 79 14.82 -22.76 16.15
C LEU A 79 15.81 -23.87 15.72
N THR A 80 16.82 -23.52 14.91
CA THR A 80 17.85 -24.45 14.41
C THR A 80 19.08 -24.42 15.30
#